data_AF-F2Q4H9-F1
#
_entry.id   AF-F2Q4H9-F1
#
_cell.length_a   1.000
_cell.length_b   1.000
_cell.length_c   1.000
_cell.angle_alpha   90.00
_cell.angle_beta   90.00
_cell.angle_gamma   90.00
#
_symmetry.space_group_name_H-M   'P 1'
#
loop_
_entity.id
_entity.type
_entity.pdbx_description
1 polymer ?
#
loop_
_entity_poly.entity_id
_entity_poly.type
_entity_poly.pdbx_seq_one_letter_code
_entity_poly.pdbx_strand_id
1 'polypeptide(L)'
;MERWTQDRRKPATSNTPKYEYIEDCEELERYSPGGYHPVELGDQLCNGRYRVVQILGDGGSSTVWLASDKIQQKLVTVKIKKANSDDQEEDIMAQLHDMPSIRRLEDVFVEHGPNGAHRCLVMEAGLCSLRRARLMAAHELLHLPTARAIIADLALIVQSLHDRGIVHGDIHGGNILLRLSEDIRQITDAATINQRFGSSFRQPIVRRDGLPLDAGVPTHVVGLAGLSVRSDEITDSHLPIMLSDFTSSYRPSKTRQI
;
A
#
# COMPACT_ATOMS: atom_id res chain seq x y z
N MET A 1 38.17 -45.11 -14.89
CA MET A 1 37.13 -45.39 -13.87
C MET A 1 36.72 -44.09 -13.25
N GLU A 2 35.47 -43.75 -13.48
CA GLU A 2 34.84 -42.43 -13.31
C GLU A 2 34.83 -41.97 -11.85
N ARG A 3 34.94 -40.65 -11.64
CA ARG A 3 34.43 -40.01 -10.44
C ARG A 3 33.68 -38.75 -10.84
N TRP A 4 32.38 -38.83 -10.60
CA TRP A 4 31.31 -37.94 -11.02
C TRP A 4 31.50 -36.53 -10.46
N THR A 5 31.46 -35.53 -11.34
CA THR A 5 31.16 -34.14 -11.00
C THR A 5 29.69 -34.07 -10.57
N GLN A 6 29.44 -33.86 -9.28
CA GLN A 6 28.10 -33.59 -8.78
C GLN A 6 27.75 -32.13 -9.11
N ASP A 7 27.17 -31.95 -10.29
CA ASP A 7 26.54 -30.72 -10.75
C ASP A 7 25.37 -30.38 -9.80
N ARG A 8 25.63 -29.54 -8.80
CA ARG A 8 24.57 -28.91 -7.98
C ARG A 8 23.85 -27.87 -8.82
N ARG A 9 23.04 -28.33 -9.78
CA ARG A 9 22.01 -27.46 -10.38
C ARG A 9 21.03 -27.08 -9.29
N LYS A 10 20.94 -25.79 -9.00
CA LYS A 10 19.78 -25.23 -8.31
C LYS A 10 18.53 -25.70 -9.09
N PRO A 11 17.50 -26.25 -8.43
CA PRO A 11 16.28 -26.63 -9.14
C PRO A 11 15.73 -25.39 -9.83
N ALA A 12 15.45 -25.50 -11.13
CA ALA A 12 14.76 -24.48 -11.87
C ALA A 12 13.40 -24.26 -11.19
N THR A 13 13.19 -23.09 -10.59
CA THR A 13 11.86 -22.65 -10.20
C THR A 13 11.03 -22.66 -11.47
N SER A 14 10.05 -23.55 -11.57
CA SER A 14 9.15 -23.57 -12.73
C SER A 14 8.53 -22.18 -12.84
N ASN A 15 8.78 -21.48 -13.94
CA ASN A 15 8.26 -20.13 -14.19
C ASN A 15 6.75 -20.15 -14.52
N THR A 16 6.05 -21.16 -14.03
CA THR A 16 4.63 -21.40 -14.27
C THR A 16 3.87 -20.93 -13.05
N PRO A 17 2.98 -19.93 -13.18
CA PRO A 17 2.18 -19.43 -12.06
C PRO A 17 1.35 -20.56 -11.46
N LYS A 18 1.29 -20.60 -10.12
CA LYS A 18 0.68 -21.70 -9.37
C LYS A 18 -0.84 -21.55 -9.25
N TYR A 19 -1.29 -20.30 -9.22
CA TYR A 19 -2.69 -19.92 -9.08
C TYR A 19 -3.27 -19.48 -10.42
N GLU A 20 -4.59 -19.57 -10.56
CA GLU A 20 -5.29 -18.99 -11.69
C GLU A 20 -5.08 -17.47 -11.73
N TYR A 21 -5.00 -16.91 -12.94
CA TYR A 21 -4.84 -15.48 -13.10
C TYR A 21 -6.13 -14.77 -12.72
N ILE A 22 -6.03 -13.79 -11.82
CA ILE A 22 -7.12 -12.90 -11.45
C ILE A 22 -6.62 -11.47 -11.71
N GLU A 23 -7.38 -10.71 -12.50
CA GLU A 23 -7.05 -9.34 -12.85
C GLU A 23 -7.20 -8.41 -11.63
N ASP A 24 -6.43 -7.31 -11.60
CA ASP A 24 -6.50 -6.26 -10.56
C ASP A 24 -6.39 -6.76 -9.11
N CYS A 25 -5.51 -7.73 -8.90
CA CYS A 25 -5.31 -8.40 -7.62
C CYS A 25 -3.83 -8.52 -7.23
N GLU A 26 -3.59 -8.83 -5.97
CA GLU A 26 -2.24 -8.99 -5.41
C GLU A 26 -1.52 -10.21 -6.01
N GLU A 27 -0.19 -10.17 -6.10
CA GLU A 27 0.59 -11.32 -6.58
C GLU A 27 0.50 -12.51 -5.60
N LEU A 28 -0.36 -13.49 -5.93
CA LEU A 28 -0.74 -14.60 -5.04
C LEU A 28 0.44 -15.45 -4.57
N GLU A 29 1.47 -15.57 -5.39
CA GLU A 29 2.72 -16.27 -5.07
C GLU A 29 3.48 -15.65 -3.90
N ARG A 30 3.18 -14.40 -3.53
CA ARG A 30 3.78 -13.72 -2.36
C ARG A 30 3.15 -14.13 -1.04
N TYR A 31 2.05 -14.87 -1.05
CA TYR A 31 1.49 -15.49 0.15
C TYR A 31 2.25 -16.78 0.48
N SER A 32 3.35 -16.62 1.21
CA SER A 32 4.22 -17.70 1.67
C SER A 32 4.92 -17.29 2.97
N PRO A 33 5.55 -18.23 3.71
CA PRO A 33 6.33 -17.87 4.90
C PRO A 33 7.38 -16.78 4.62
N GLY A 34 7.33 -15.68 5.38
CA GLY A 34 8.16 -14.48 5.15
C GLY A 34 7.57 -13.47 4.16
N GLY A 35 6.48 -13.83 3.49
CA GLY A 35 5.77 -13.05 2.47
C GLY A 35 4.64 -12.19 3.03
N TYR A 36 3.54 -12.05 2.28
CA TYR A 36 2.37 -11.24 2.66
C TYR A 36 1.56 -11.84 3.80
N HIS A 37 0.84 -11.00 4.54
CA HIS A 37 -0.16 -11.43 5.50
C HIS A 37 -1.52 -11.59 4.80
N PRO A 38 -2.21 -12.74 4.89
CA PRO A 38 -3.57 -12.87 4.34
C PRO A 38 -4.54 -11.98 5.11
N VAL A 39 -5.31 -11.18 4.38
CA VAL A 39 -6.31 -10.26 4.95
C VAL A 39 -7.62 -10.36 4.18
N GLU A 40 -8.73 -10.42 4.90
CA GLU A 40 -10.08 -10.40 4.35
C GLU A 40 -10.85 -9.13 4.75
N LEU A 41 -11.87 -8.80 3.96
CA LEU A 41 -12.76 -7.68 4.27
C LEU A 41 -13.48 -7.92 5.60
N GLY A 42 -13.45 -6.91 6.48
CA GLY A 42 -14.04 -6.99 7.82
C GLY A 42 -13.12 -7.56 8.89
N ASP A 43 -11.91 -8.01 8.54
CA ASP A 43 -10.89 -8.43 9.51
C ASP A 43 -10.61 -7.35 10.56
N GLN A 44 -10.24 -7.82 11.73
CA GLN A 44 -10.08 -7.02 12.94
C GLN A 44 -8.63 -7.06 13.41
N LEU A 45 -7.83 -6.09 12.97
CA LEU A 45 -6.40 -5.99 13.27
C LEU A 45 -6.15 -5.26 14.59
N CYS A 46 -4.96 -5.47 15.18
CA CYS A 46 -4.53 -4.82 16.43
C CYS A 46 -5.58 -4.94 17.55
N ASN A 47 -5.88 -6.18 17.96
CA ASN A 47 -6.89 -6.47 18.99
C ASN A 47 -8.29 -5.89 18.66
N GLY A 48 -8.62 -5.83 17.36
CA GLY A 48 -9.91 -5.40 16.84
C GLY A 48 -10.15 -3.89 16.80
N ARG A 49 -9.12 -3.08 17.00
CA ARG A 49 -9.19 -1.61 16.82
C ARG A 49 -9.44 -1.22 15.36
N TYR A 50 -8.71 -1.85 14.43
CA TYR A 50 -8.79 -1.50 13.01
C TYR A 50 -9.60 -2.54 12.26
N ARG A 51 -10.75 -2.13 11.72
CA ARG A 51 -11.60 -3.00 10.90
C ARG A 51 -11.32 -2.76 9.41
N VAL A 52 -10.89 -3.78 8.69
CA VAL A 52 -10.59 -3.69 7.26
C VAL A 52 -11.85 -3.41 6.44
N VAL A 53 -11.77 -2.43 5.53
CA VAL A 53 -12.89 -1.94 4.71
C VAL A 53 -12.72 -2.30 3.24
N GLN A 54 -11.56 -1.99 2.65
CA GLN A 54 -11.22 -2.27 1.25
C GLN A 54 -9.70 -2.30 1.07
N ILE A 55 -9.22 -2.94 0.01
CA ILE A 55 -7.81 -2.89 -0.39
C ILE A 55 -7.53 -1.65 -1.26
N LEU A 56 -6.52 -0.87 -0.89
CA LEU A 56 -6.13 0.34 -1.60
C LEU A 56 -5.00 0.11 -2.62
N GLY A 57 -4.19 -0.93 -2.40
CA GLY A 57 -3.07 -1.27 -3.27
C GLY A 57 -2.17 -2.32 -2.65
N ASP A 58 -1.29 -2.88 -3.48
CA ASP A 58 -0.17 -3.69 -3.05
C ASP A 58 1.11 -3.28 -3.79
N GLY A 59 2.25 -3.70 -3.24
CA GLY A 59 3.56 -3.38 -3.79
C GLY A 59 4.60 -4.44 -3.41
N GLY A 60 5.83 -4.27 -3.88
CA GLY A 60 6.96 -5.20 -3.68
C GLY A 60 7.06 -5.85 -2.28
N SER A 61 6.76 -5.08 -1.25
CA SER A 61 7.09 -5.38 0.15
C SER A 61 5.89 -5.29 1.13
N SER A 62 4.69 -4.95 0.65
CA SER A 62 3.53 -4.74 1.53
C SER A 62 2.20 -4.74 0.78
N THR A 63 1.12 -4.95 1.52
CA THR A 63 -0.27 -4.70 1.10
C THR A 63 -0.82 -3.51 1.87
N VAL A 64 -1.74 -2.75 1.27
CA VAL A 64 -2.23 -1.46 1.80
C VAL A 64 -3.75 -1.46 1.83
N TRP A 65 -4.31 -1.27 3.02
CA TRP A 65 -5.73 -1.43 3.28
C TRP A 65 -6.34 -0.16 3.84
N LEU A 66 -7.56 0.17 3.43
CA LEU A 66 -8.40 1.11 4.15
C LEU A 66 -8.99 0.38 5.36
N ALA A 67 -8.94 1.01 6.52
CA ALA A 67 -9.57 0.50 7.73
C ALA A 67 -10.32 1.61 8.48
N SER A 68 -11.31 1.18 9.26
CA SER A 68 -12.02 2.01 10.21
C SER A 68 -11.35 1.88 11.58
N ASP A 69 -10.84 2.98 12.15
CA ASP A 69 -10.33 3.04 13.51
C ASP A 69 -11.52 3.21 14.47
N LYS A 70 -11.83 2.16 15.23
CA LYS A 70 -12.97 2.16 16.17
C LYS A 70 -12.74 3.03 17.41
N ILE A 71 -11.51 3.41 17.71
CA ILE A 71 -11.22 4.29 18.85
C ILE A 71 -11.33 5.74 18.41
N GLN A 72 -10.66 6.11 17.32
CA GLN A 72 -10.65 7.49 16.83
C GLN A 72 -11.87 7.83 15.95
N GLN A 73 -12.71 6.86 15.63
CA GLN A 73 -13.92 7.02 14.81
C GLN A 73 -13.65 7.72 13.47
N LYS A 74 -12.60 7.24 12.79
CA LYS A 74 -12.19 7.76 11.48
C LYS A 74 -11.56 6.67 10.63
N LEU A 75 -11.50 6.93 9.33
CA LEU A 75 -10.74 6.13 8.38
C LEU A 75 -9.24 6.35 8.54
N VAL A 76 -8.52 5.25 8.42
CA VAL A 76 -7.05 5.17 8.39
C VAL A 76 -6.63 4.23 7.28
N THR A 77 -5.36 4.27 6.93
CA THR A 77 -4.74 3.26 6.07
C THR A 77 -3.80 2.41 6.87
N VAL A 78 -3.87 1.10 6.68
CA VAL A 78 -2.97 0.13 7.31
C VAL A 78 -2.11 -0.47 6.20
N LYS A 79 -0.80 -0.16 6.24
CA LYS A 79 0.20 -0.81 5.40
C LYS A 79 0.77 -2.00 6.16
N ILE A 80 0.57 -3.20 5.64
CA ILE A 80 1.02 -4.45 6.26
C ILE A 80 2.24 -4.94 5.50
N LYS A 81 3.40 -4.88 6.15
CA LYS A 81 4.67 -5.29 5.53
C LYS A 81 4.81 -6.80 5.51
N LYS A 82 5.66 -7.31 4.60
CA LYS A 82 6.10 -8.71 4.65
C LYS A 82 6.78 -9.03 5.98
N ALA A 83 6.70 -10.28 6.44
CA ALA A 83 7.12 -10.67 7.79
C ALA A 83 8.63 -10.50 8.12
N ASN A 84 9.45 -10.11 7.14
CA ASN A 84 10.90 -9.90 7.29
C ASN A 84 11.36 -8.51 6.84
N SER A 85 10.47 -7.51 6.84
CA SER A 85 10.84 -6.15 6.44
C SER A 85 11.61 -5.39 7.52
N ASP A 86 12.54 -4.53 7.14
CA ASP A 86 13.22 -3.62 8.06
C ASP A 86 12.30 -2.52 8.63
N ASP A 87 12.87 -1.73 9.53
CA ASP A 87 12.15 -0.69 10.26
C ASP A 87 12.44 0.74 9.77
N GLN A 88 13.19 0.88 8.67
CA GLN A 88 13.73 2.16 8.21
C GLN A 88 12.63 3.16 7.82
N GLU A 89 11.55 2.67 7.20
CA GLU A 89 10.40 3.49 6.81
C GLU A 89 9.77 4.19 8.02
N GLU A 90 9.59 3.46 9.13
CA GLU A 90 9.02 4.03 10.35
C GLU A 90 9.94 5.07 10.97
N ASP A 91 11.25 4.77 11.06
CA ASP A 91 12.24 5.70 11.62
C ASP A 91 12.30 7.02 10.83
N ILE A 92 12.13 6.94 9.51
CA ILE A 92 12.05 8.12 8.65
C ILE A 92 10.73 8.86 8.87
N MET A 93 9.60 8.17 8.82
CA MET A 93 8.29 8.80 8.99
C MET A 93 8.10 9.45 10.36
N ALA A 94 8.64 8.86 11.43
CA ALA A 94 8.63 9.44 12.77
C ALA A 94 9.35 10.80 12.84
N GLN A 95 10.39 11.00 12.02
CA GLN A 95 11.13 12.28 11.93
C GLN A 95 10.42 13.32 11.07
N LEU A 96 9.45 12.91 10.26
CA LEU A 96 8.70 13.76 9.35
C LEU A 96 7.29 14.07 9.86
N HIS A 97 6.97 13.71 11.11
CA HIS A 97 5.63 13.86 11.69
C HIS A 97 5.13 15.32 11.75
N ASP A 98 6.05 16.28 11.73
CA ASP A 98 5.79 17.72 11.76
C ASP A 98 5.52 18.31 10.37
N MET A 99 5.73 17.53 9.29
CA MET A 99 5.53 17.99 7.92
C MET A 99 4.09 17.67 7.44
N PRO A 100 3.22 18.68 7.24
CA PRO A 100 1.81 18.44 6.90
C PRO A 100 1.61 17.75 5.56
N SER A 101 2.55 17.90 4.63
CA SER A 101 2.52 17.35 3.27
C SER A 101 3.09 15.92 3.18
N ILE A 102 3.54 15.37 4.31
CA ILE A 102 3.92 13.96 4.44
C ILE A 102 2.74 13.24 5.07
N ARG A 103 2.40 12.07 4.53
CA ARG A 103 1.35 11.25 5.11
C ARG A 103 1.69 10.89 6.56
N ARG A 104 0.85 11.30 7.52
CA ARG A 104 1.16 11.12 8.94
C ARG A 104 1.09 9.65 9.35
N LEU A 105 2.14 9.16 10.04
CA LEU A 105 2.12 7.91 10.78
C LEU A 105 1.38 8.11 12.10
N GLU A 106 0.35 7.33 12.35
CA GLU A 106 -0.53 7.46 13.52
C GLU A 106 -0.34 6.38 14.56
N ASP A 107 0.02 5.16 14.14
CA ASP A 107 0.22 4.02 15.01
C ASP A 107 1.09 2.96 14.31
N VAL A 108 1.68 2.07 15.11
CA VAL A 108 2.52 0.95 14.67
C VAL A 108 2.20 -0.25 15.55
N PHE A 109 1.94 -1.39 14.92
CA PHE A 109 1.75 -2.65 15.63
C PHE A 109 2.33 -3.82 14.84
N VAL A 110 2.34 -5.00 15.47
CA VAL A 110 2.73 -6.26 14.82
C VAL A 110 1.52 -7.19 14.78
N GLU A 111 1.18 -7.66 13.59
CA GLU A 111 0.13 -8.66 13.38
C GLU A 111 0.78 -10.04 13.16
N HIS A 112 0.33 -11.05 13.91
CA HIS A 112 0.86 -12.40 13.79
C HIS A 112 -0.04 -13.23 12.90
N GLY A 113 0.52 -13.78 11.82
CA GLY A 113 -0.23 -14.60 10.87
C GLY A 113 0.49 -15.90 10.49
N PRO A 114 -0.12 -16.69 9.60
CA PRO A 114 0.46 -17.95 9.14
C PRO A 114 1.80 -17.78 8.41
N ASN A 115 2.07 -16.58 7.88
CA ASN A 115 3.28 -16.26 7.13
C ASN A 115 4.36 -15.55 7.96
N GLY A 116 4.14 -15.36 9.27
CA GLY A 116 5.10 -14.76 10.19
C GLY A 116 4.54 -13.58 10.99
N ALA A 117 5.43 -12.75 11.52
CA ALA A 117 5.09 -11.53 12.25
C ALA A 117 5.23 -10.33 11.32
N HIS A 118 4.14 -9.60 11.10
CA HIS A 118 4.07 -8.55 10.10
C HIS A 118 4.01 -7.19 10.78
N ARG A 119 4.95 -6.30 10.44
CA ARG A 119 4.92 -4.93 10.94
C ARG A 119 3.88 -4.13 10.17
N CYS A 120 2.98 -3.48 10.91
CA CYS A 120 1.84 -2.76 10.38
C CYS A 120 1.98 -1.27 10.70
N LEU A 121 1.99 -0.44 9.66
CA LEU A 121 2.04 1.02 9.79
C LEU A 121 0.65 1.59 9.55
N VAL A 122 0.09 2.25 10.57
CA VAL A 122 -1.19 2.94 10.48
C VAL A 122 -0.93 4.39 10.12
N MET A 123 -1.50 4.83 9.01
CA MET A 123 -1.27 6.13 8.42
C MET A 123 -2.59 6.87 8.24
N GLU A 124 -2.52 8.19 8.17
CA GLU A 124 -3.64 9.03 7.74
C GLU A 124 -4.23 8.52 6.41
N ALA A 125 -5.55 8.40 6.30
CA ALA A 125 -6.18 7.99 5.05
C ALA A 125 -6.01 9.07 3.96
N GLY A 126 -5.50 8.67 2.80
CA GLY A 126 -5.55 9.47 1.57
C GLY A 126 -6.72 9.03 0.69
N LEU A 127 -6.98 9.79 -0.38
CA LEU A 127 -7.90 9.39 -1.43
C LEU A 127 -7.19 8.37 -2.35
N CYS A 128 -7.02 8.67 -3.64
CA CYS A 128 -6.24 7.83 -4.55
C CYS A 128 -4.89 8.48 -4.90
N SER A 129 -3.98 7.67 -5.44
CA SER A 129 -2.75 8.19 -6.03
C SER A 129 -3.04 8.95 -7.32
N LEU A 130 -2.13 9.87 -7.68
CA LEU A 130 -2.22 10.63 -8.93
C LEU A 130 -2.21 9.71 -10.17
N ARG A 131 -1.46 8.59 -10.10
CA ARG A 131 -1.46 7.54 -11.13
C ARG A 131 -2.86 6.95 -11.29
N ARG A 132 -3.52 6.60 -10.19
CA ARG A 132 -4.88 6.04 -10.22
C ARG A 132 -5.90 7.06 -10.72
N ALA A 133 -5.83 8.31 -10.25
CA ALA A 133 -6.71 9.38 -10.73
C ALA A 133 -6.60 9.56 -12.25
N ARG A 134 -5.37 9.50 -12.78
CA ARG A 134 -5.11 9.60 -14.21
C ARG A 134 -5.71 8.45 -15.01
N LEU A 135 -5.49 7.20 -14.57
CA LEU A 135 -6.02 6.00 -15.24
C LEU A 135 -7.55 5.93 -15.25
N MET A 136 -8.22 6.64 -14.35
CA MET A 136 -9.69 6.70 -14.31
C MET A 136 -10.29 7.77 -15.24
N ALA A 137 -9.51 8.75 -15.69
CA ALA A 137 -9.98 9.75 -16.63
C ALA A 137 -9.79 9.28 -18.07
N ALA A 138 -10.80 9.47 -18.92
CA ALA A 138 -10.78 8.98 -20.30
C ALA A 138 -9.59 9.47 -21.14
N HIS A 139 -9.08 10.67 -20.83
CA HIS A 139 -7.94 11.26 -21.54
C HIS A 139 -6.60 11.08 -20.81
N GLU A 140 -6.59 10.55 -19.59
CA GLU A 140 -5.37 10.36 -18.80
C GLU A 140 -4.52 11.64 -18.60
N LEU A 141 -5.16 12.81 -18.49
CA LEU A 141 -4.48 14.10 -18.29
C LEU A 141 -4.96 14.77 -17.01
N LEU A 142 -4.12 15.66 -16.48
CA LEU A 142 -4.48 16.61 -15.44
C LEU A 142 -4.84 17.94 -16.09
N HIS A 143 -5.77 18.68 -15.49
CA HIS A 143 -5.92 20.09 -15.79
C HIS A 143 -4.61 20.84 -15.49
N LEU A 144 -4.20 21.74 -16.38
CA LEU A 144 -2.93 22.45 -16.26
C LEU A 144 -2.78 23.22 -14.93
N PRO A 145 -3.80 23.93 -14.39
CA PRO A 145 -3.71 24.55 -13.07
C PRO A 145 -3.45 23.54 -11.96
N THR A 146 -4.17 22.42 -11.95
CA THR A 146 -3.99 21.33 -10.99
C THR A 146 -2.58 20.75 -11.05
N ALA A 147 -2.06 20.50 -12.26
CA ALA A 147 -0.69 20.01 -12.44
C ALA A 147 0.35 20.98 -11.88
N ARG A 148 0.18 22.29 -12.09
CA ARG A 148 1.08 23.32 -11.53
C ARG A 148 1.05 23.33 -10.00
N ALA A 149 -0.14 23.23 -9.39
CA ALA A 149 -0.29 23.18 -7.94
C ALA A 149 0.40 21.95 -7.35
N ILE A 150 0.18 20.76 -7.94
CA ILE A 150 0.82 19.50 -7.51
C ILE A 150 2.34 19.59 -7.59
N ILE A 151 2.89 20.16 -8.68
CA ILE A 151 4.34 20.30 -8.84
C ILE A 151 4.92 21.32 -7.86
N ALA A 152 4.21 22.40 -7.56
CA ALA A 152 4.61 23.37 -6.55
C ALA A 152 4.67 22.73 -5.16
N ASP A 153 3.63 21.98 -4.76
CA ASP A 153 3.61 21.22 -3.51
C ASP A 153 4.77 20.22 -3.45
N LEU A 154 4.99 19.45 -4.53
CA LEU A 154 6.05 18.44 -4.58
C LEU A 154 7.44 19.06 -4.44
N ALA A 155 7.68 20.21 -5.06
CA ALA A 155 8.96 20.93 -4.94
C ALA A 155 9.23 21.35 -3.48
N LEU A 156 8.21 21.85 -2.77
CA LEU A 156 8.31 22.22 -1.36
C LEU A 156 8.53 21.00 -0.45
N ILE A 157 7.86 19.89 -0.73
CA ILE A 157 8.05 18.61 -0.01
C ILE A 157 9.49 18.14 -0.17
N VAL A 158 9.99 18.07 -1.41
CA VAL A 158 11.34 17.59 -1.74
C VAL A 158 12.40 18.46 -1.08
N GLN A 159 12.26 19.78 -1.14
CA GLN A 159 13.15 20.71 -0.43
C GLN A 159 13.15 20.41 1.07
N SER A 160 11.98 20.30 1.69
CA SER A 160 11.85 20.06 3.13
C SER A 160 12.42 18.71 3.59
N LEU A 161 12.36 17.68 2.73
CA LEU A 161 13.02 16.39 2.96
C LEU A 161 14.55 16.53 2.88
N HIS A 162 15.04 17.22 1.86
CA HIS A 162 16.47 17.43 1.64
C HIS A 162 17.11 18.27 2.75
N ASP A 163 16.39 19.29 3.27
CA ASP A 163 16.83 20.09 4.42
C ASP A 163 16.99 19.24 5.70
N ARG A 164 16.26 18.12 5.79
CA ARG A 164 16.38 17.11 6.86
C ARG A 164 17.38 15.99 6.52
N GLY A 165 18.09 16.08 5.39
CA GLY A 165 19.04 15.08 4.94
C GLY A 165 18.41 13.74 4.55
N ILE A 166 17.13 13.76 4.16
CA ILE A 166 16.37 12.57 3.74
C ILE A 166 16.12 12.65 2.24
N VAL A 167 16.41 11.57 1.52
CA VAL A 167 16.06 11.40 0.11
C VAL A 167 14.91 10.40 0.04
N HIS A 168 13.81 10.73 -0.66
CA HIS A 168 12.66 9.84 -0.78
C HIS A 168 12.98 8.53 -1.53
N GLY A 169 13.81 8.62 -2.57
CA GLY A 169 14.30 7.48 -3.34
C GLY A 169 13.34 6.94 -4.41
N ASP A 170 12.03 7.22 -4.30
CA ASP A 170 11.02 6.68 -5.23
C ASP A 170 9.83 7.63 -5.52
N ILE A 171 10.11 8.82 -6.07
CA ILE A 171 9.05 9.81 -6.36
C ILE A 171 8.42 9.53 -7.73
N HIS A 172 7.16 9.15 -7.74
CA HIS A 172 6.33 9.02 -8.94
C HIS A 172 4.83 9.19 -8.60
N GLY A 173 3.97 9.28 -9.61
CA GLY A 173 2.53 9.51 -9.42
C GLY A 173 1.78 8.44 -8.61
N GLY A 174 2.40 7.28 -8.33
CA GLY A 174 1.83 6.26 -7.45
C GLY A 174 2.01 6.58 -5.97
N ASN A 175 3.06 7.34 -5.64
CA ASN A 175 3.43 7.73 -4.28
C ASN A 175 2.96 9.15 -3.92
N ILE A 176 2.35 9.86 -4.87
CA ILE A 176 1.67 11.15 -4.66
C ILE A 176 0.18 10.86 -4.45
N LEU A 177 -0.31 11.08 -3.24
CA LEU A 177 -1.71 10.88 -2.86
C LEU A 177 -2.46 12.22 -2.83
N LEU A 178 -3.72 12.18 -3.28
CA LEU A 178 -4.67 13.26 -3.07
C LEU A 178 -5.23 13.22 -1.65
N ARG A 179 -5.60 14.38 -1.10
CA ARG A 179 -6.23 14.44 0.23
C ARG A 179 -7.65 13.90 0.21
N LEU A 180 -7.95 13.18 1.28
CA LEU A 180 -9.30 12.78 1.62
C LEU A 180 -9.93 13.92 2.43
N SER A 181 -11.14 14.35 2.08
CA SER A 181 -11.83 15.37 2.87
C SER A 181 -12.18 14.82 4.26
N GLU A 182 -12.22 15.71 5.25
CA GLU A 182 -12.50 15.32 6.64
C GLU A 182 -13.89 14.68 6.79
N ASP A 183 -14.89 15.18 6.04
CA ASP A 183 -16.24 14.59 6.03
C ASP A 183 -16.24 13.13 5.57
N ILE A 184 -15.40 12.77 4.60
CA ILE A 184 -15.28 11.37 4.15
C ILE A 184 -14.47 10.56 5.16
N ARG A 185 -13.42 11.15 5.74
CA ARG A 185 -12.58 10.50 6.73
C ARG A 185 -13.38 10.05 7.96
N GLN A 186 -14.47 10.74 8.29
CA GLN A 186 -15.35 10.39 9.42
C GLN A 186 -16.40 9.30 9.09
N ILE A 187 -16.50 8.87 7.83
CA ILE A 187 -17.39 7.77 7.42
C ILE A 187 -16.74 6.44 7.77
N THR A 188 -16.97 5.96 8.99
CA THR A 188 -16.41 4.70 9.53
C THR A 188 -17.21 3.45 9.16
N ASP A 189 -18.40 3.64 8.60
CA ASP A 189 -19.26 2.55 8.14
C ASP A 189 -18.85 2.05 6.75
N ALA A 190 -18.51 0.77 6.66
CA ALA A 190 -18.04 0.14 5.43
C ALA A 190 -19.12 0.13 4.34
N ALA A 191 -20.40 -0.02 4.69
CA ALA A 191 -21.48 -0.04 3.70
C ALA A 191 -21.62 1.33 3.01
N THR A 192 -21.53 2.41 3.77
CA THR A 192 -21.56 3.78 3.27
C THR A 192 -20.36 4.09 2.38
N ILE A 193 -19.15 3.64 2.76
CA ILE A 193 -17.95 3.77 1.91
C ILE A 193 -18.12 3.01 0.60
N ASN A 194 -18.57 1.76 0.67
CA ASN A 194 -18.78 0.93 -0.51
C ASN A 194 -19.85 1.51 -1.44
N GLN A 195 -20.92 2.09 -0.88
CA GLN A 195 -21.97 2.74 -1.67
C GLN A 195 -21.43 3.98 -2.41
N ARG A 196 -20.53 4.75 -1.78
CA ARG A 196 -20.03 6.01 -2.33
C ARG A 196 -18.85 5.84 -3.28
N PHE A 197 -17.97 4.86 -3.05
CA PHE A 197 -16.70 4.69 -3.78
C PHE A 197 -16.58 3.35 -4.49
N GLY A 198 -17.64 2.53 -4.46
CA GLY A 198 -17.62 1.16 -4.96
C GLY A 198 -17.09 0.18 -3.92
N SER A 199 -17.41 -1.09 -4.11
CA SER A 199 -16.97 -2.19 -3.25
C SER A 199 -15.88 -3.01 -3.91
N SER A 200 -14.93 -3.51 -3.12
CA SER A 200 -13.99 -4.53 -3.59
C SER A 200 -14.74 -5.78 -4.03
N PHE A 201 -14.40 -6.32 -5.20
CA PHE A 201 -14.88 -7.65 -5.55
C PHE A 201 -14.14 -8.70 -4.72
N ARG A 202 -14.75 -9.87 -4.57
CA ARG A 202 -14.16 -11.03 -3.89
C ARG A 202 -14.24 -12.22 -4.81
N GLN A 203 -13.09 -12.81 -5.14
CA GLN A 203 -13.02 -13.96 -6.02
C GLN A 203 -12.25 -15.10 -5.35
N PRO A 204 -12.75 -16.35 -5.37
CA PRO A 204 -12.01 -17.48 -4.80
C PRO A 204 -10.68 -17.69 -5.52
N ILE A 205 -9.64 -17.97 -4.75
CA ILE A 205 -8.34 -18.35 -5.31
C ILE A 205 -8.38 -19.83 -5.66
N VAL A 206 -7.97 -20.15 -6.89
CA VAL A 206 -7.94 -21.53 -7.40
C VAL A 206 -6.51 -21.87 -7.78
N ARG A 207 -6.06 -23.05 -7.34
CA ARG A 207 -4.75 -23.60 -7.73
C ARG A 207 -4.90 -24.34 -9.07
N ARG A 208 -3.99 -24.09 -10.00
CA ARG A 208 -4.10 -24.61 -11.38
C ARG A 208 -4.06 -26.14 -11.49
N ASP A 209 -3.43 -26.80 -10.53
CA ASP A 209 -3.32 -28.27 -10.48
C ASP A 209 -4.46 -28.93 -9.69
N GLY A 210 -5.47 -28.16 -9.25
CA GLY A 210 -6.65 -28.66 -8.53
C GLY A 210 -6.38 -29.11 -7.09
N LEU A 211 -5.16 -28.94 -6.59
CA LEU A 211 -4.81 -29.27 -5.21
C LEU A 211 -5.20 -28.12 -4.25
N PRO A 212 -5.27 -28.39 -2.92
CA PRO A 212 -5.56 -27.36 -1.94
C PRO A 212 -4.58 -26.18 -1.99
N LEU A 213 -5.07 -25.00 -1.59
CA LEU A 213 -4.24 -23.80 -1.45
C LEU A 213 -3.09 -24.05 -0.47
N ASP A 214 -1.96 -23.39 -0.71
CA ASP A 214 -0.84 -23.47 0.20
C ASP A 214 -1.19 -22.81 1.55
N ALA A 215 -0.56 -23.29 2.62
CA ALA A 215 -0.70 -22.68 3.92
C ALA A 215 -0.30 -21.20 3.87
N GLY A 216 -1.16 -20.32 4.38
CA GLY A 216 -0.94 -18.88 4.41
C GLY A 216 -1.39 -18.12 3.17
N VAL A 217 -1.99 -18.79 2.19
CA VAL A 217 -2.71 -18.15 1.08
C VAL A 217 -4.16 -17.90 1.49
N PRO A 218 -4.73 -16.71 1.27
CA PRO A 218 -6.13 -16.45 1.59
C PRO A 218 -7.05 -17.28 0.69
N THR A 219 -8.28 -17.51 1.13
CA THR A 219 -9.25 -18.29 0.35
C THR A 219 -9.82 -17.51 -0.82
N HIS A 220 -9.81 -16.18 -0.72
CA HIS A 220 -10.29 -15.27 -1.73
C HIS A 220 -9.30 -14.14 -1.89
N VAL A 221 -9.21 -13.62 -3.12
CA VAL A 221 -8.58 -12.34 -3.36
C VAL A 221 -9.61 -11.23 -3.26
N VAL A 222 -9.14 -10.08 -2.78
CA VAL A 222 -9.90 -8.85 -2.69
C VAL A 222 -9.43 -7.96 -3.84
N GLY A 223 -10.35 -7.59 -4.73
CA GLY A 223 -10.05 -6.69 -5.83
C GLY A 223 -9.90 -5.24 -5.39
N LEU A 224 -9.05 -4.48 -6.09
CA LEU A 224 -8.85 -3.06 -5.83
C LEU A 224 -10.17 -2.27 -5.95
N ALA A 225 -10.69 -1.82 -4.81
CA ALA A 225 -11.69 -0.77 -4.73
C ALA A 225 -11.11 0.37 -3.91
N GLY A 226 -11.27 1.58 -4.42
CA GLY A 226 -10.54 2.70 -3.88
C GLY A 226 -11.41 3.92 -3.76
N LEU A 227 -11.29 4.58 -2.61
CA LEU A 227 -11.48 6.01 -2.45
C LEU A 227 -10.77 6.75 -3.60
N SER A 228 -11.49 7.11 -4.65
CA SER A 228 -10.88 7.62 -5.89
C SER A 228 -11.65 8.78 -6.48
N VAL A 229 -10.93 9.58 -7.25
CA VAL A 229 -11.46 10.67 -8.08
C VAL A 229 -10.73 10.62 -9.42
N ARG A 230 -11.41 11.03 -10.50
CA ARG A 230 -10.76 11.14 -11.80
C ARG A 230 -9.86 12.37 -11.85
N SER A 231 -8.82 12.34 -12.67
CA SER A 231 -7.87 13.46 -12.76
C SER A 231 -8.49 14.75 -13.29
N ASP A 232 -9.61 14.68 -14.03
CA ASP A 232 -10.40 15.82 -14.49
C ASP A 232 -11.44 16.33 -13.48
N GLU A 233 -11.61 15.64 -12.36
CA GLU A 233 -12.50 16.02 -11.26
C GLU A 233 -11.72 16.50 -10.01
N ILE A 234 -10.39 16.61 -10.11
CA ILE A 234 -9.55 17.11 -9.02
C ILE A 234 -9.78 18.62 -8.85
N THR A 235 -10.41 18.97 -7.73
CA THR A 235 -10.57 20.33 -7.22
C THR A 235 -9.56 20.66 -6.10
N ASP A 236 -9.54 21.93 -5.67
CA ASP A 236 -8.69 22.42 -4.57
C ASP A 236 -8.91 21.69 -3.24
N SER A 237 -10.07 21.07 -3.01
CA SER A 237 -10.34 20.29 -1.79
C SER A 237 -9.52 19.01 -1.68
N HIS A 238 -8.91 18.56 -2.78
CA HIS A 238 -8.02 17.39 -2.81
C HIS A 238 -6.54 17.78 -2.61
N LEU A 239 -6.25 19.08 -2.54
CA LEU A 239 -4.93 19.66 -2.37
C LEU A 239 -4.80 20.27 -0.96
N PRO A 240 -3.58 20.47 -0.44
CA PRO A 240 -2.30 20.10 -1.03
C PRO A 240 -2.09 18.58 -1.06
N ILE A 241 -1.23 18.08 -1.95
CA ILE A 241 -0.92 16.64 -2.03
C ILE A 241 -0.27 16.09 -0.75
N MET A 242 -0.27 14.76 -0.60
CA MET A 242 0.51 14.04 0.40
C MET A 242 1.51 13.11 -0.30
N LEU A 243 2.78 13.17 0.10
CA LEU A 243 3.78 12.18 -0.30
C LEU A 243 3.71 10.96 0.62
N SER A 244 3.78 9.77 0.04
CA SER A 244 3.63 8.48 0.71
C SER A 244 4.70 7.49 0.24
N ASP A 245 4.83 6.38 0.96
CA ASP A 245 5.75 5.26 0.69
C ASP A 245 7.24 5.62 0.83
N PHE A 246 7.73 5.56 2.07
CA PHE A 246 9.11 5.88 2.42
C PHE A 246 9.98 4.62 2.49
N THR A 247 9.55 3.50 1.89
CA THR A 247 10.31 2.24 1.89
C THR A 247 11.68 2.36 1.24
N SER A 248 11.78 3.15 0.17
CA SER A 248 13.04 3.39 -0.55
C SER A 248 13.80 4.63 -0.03
N SER A 249 13.29 5.29 1.01
CA SER A 249 13.88 6.52 1.52
C SER A 249 15.14 6.25 2.32
N TYR A 250 16.16 7.10 2.20
CA TYR A 250 17.44 6.91 2.86
C TYR A 250 18.09 8.23 3.26
N ARG A 251 19.16 8.15 4.06
CA ARG A 251 19.95 9.31 4.49
C ARG A 251 21.34 9.24 3.85
N PRO A 252 21.68 10.10 2.90
CA PRO A 252 22.99 10.05 2.23
C PRO A 252 24.18 10.08 3.20
N SER A 253 24.04 10.72 4.37
CA SER A 253 25.07 10.76 5.41
C SER A 253 25.30 9.44 6.14
N LYS A 254 24.32 8.53 6.14
CA LYS A 254 24.39 7.21 6.80
C LYS A 254 24.51 6.06 5.80
N THR A 255 23.98 6.24 4.60
CA THR A 255 23.98 5.24 3.53
C THR A 255 25.14 5.54 2.59
N ARG A 256 26.28 4.85 2.76
CA ARG A 256 27.32 4.82 1.73
C ARG A 256 26.76 4.07 0.52
N GLN A 257 26.59 4.74 -0.62
CA GLN A 257 26.42 4.04 -1.88
C GLN A 257 27.72 3.25 -2.16
N ILE A 258 27.57 1.94 -2.38
CA ILE A 258 28.60 1.10 -3.01
C ILE A 258 28.33 1.15 -4.51
#